data_AF-A0A381I8X7-F1
#
_entry.id   AF-A0A381I8X7-F1
#
_cell.length_a   1.000
_cell.length_b   1.000
_cell.length_c   1.000
_cell.angle_alpha   90.00
_cell.angle_beta   90.00
_cell.angle_gamma   90.00
#
_symmetry.space_group_name_H-M   'P 1'
#
loop_
_entity.id
_entity.type
_entity.pdbx_description
1 polymer ?
#
loop_
_entity_poly.entity_id
_entity_poly.type
_entity_poly.pdbx_seq_one_letter_code
_entity_poly.pdbx_strand_id
1 'polypeptide(L)'
;MISSNEYSMILLDVTLPDGTGYELCQYIRGFSQVPIIFLTACDEEVNIVMGLDIGGDDYITKPFRIRELISRIKAVLRRKGNTSEENKKILKFGDLSIYTLEARVYKMIKKYF
;
A
#
# COMPACT_ATOMS: atom_id res chain seq x y z
N MET A 1 15.76 -3.47 7.89
CA MET A 1 14.80 -4.59 8.07
C MET A 1 13.33 -4.23 7.79
N ILE A 2 12.89 -2.97 7.72
CA ILE A 2 11.66 -2.58 6.98
C ILE A 2 12.00 -1.76 5.73
N SER A 3 13.05 -0.95 5.79
CA SER A 3 13.58 -0.15 4.67
C SER A 3 14.32 -0.94 3.58
N SER A 4 14.53 -2.24 3.78
CA SER A 4 15.45 -3.06 2.98
C SER A 4 14.74 -4.00 1.99
N ASN A 5 13.41 -4.15 2.13
CA ASN A 5 12.58 -5.02 1.32
C ASN A 5 11.37 -4.24 0.82
N GLU A 6 10.91 -4.55 -0.40
CA GLU A 6 9.67 -4.01 -0.92
C GLU A 6 8.48 -4.82 -0.37
N TYR A 7 7.69 -4.18 0.49
CA TYR A 7 6.45 -4.76 1.00
C TYR A 7 5.26 -4.18 0.23
N SER A 8 4.33 -5.05 -0.18
CA SER A 8 3.08 -4.61 -0.81
C SER A 8 2.06 -4.05 0.18
N MET A 9 2.17 -4.43 1.46
CA MET A 9 1.31 -4.03 2.58
C MET A 9 1.95 -4.45 3.91
N ILE A 10 1.58 -3.77 4.99
CA ILE A 10 1.92 -4.08 6.37
C ILE A 10 0.64 -4.28 7.17
N LEU A 11 0.56 -5.38 7.93
CA LEU A 11 -0.40 -5.54 9.02
C LEU A 11 0.33 -5.22 10.33
N LEU A 12 -0.20 -4.27 11.11
CA LEU A 12 0.50 -3.71 12.25
C LEU A 12 -0.35 -3.83 13.53
N ASP A 13 0.21 -4.41 14.59
CA ASP A 13 -0.42 -4.31 15.90
C ASP A 13 -0.10 -2.94 16.52
N VAL A 14 -1.04 -2.41 17.31
CA VAL A 14 -0.85 -1.17 18.09
C VAL A 14 -0.02 -1.46 19.32
N THR A 15 -0.28 -2.57 20.00
CA THR A 15 0.48 -2.96 21.20
C THR A 15 1.72 -3.72 20.77
N LEU A 16 2.88 -3.07 20.82
CA LEU A 16 4.18 -3.70 20.58
C LEU A 16 4.96 -3.79 21.91
N PRO A 17 5.88 -4.77 22.07
CA PRO A 17 6.67 -4.92 23.30
C PRO A 17 7.60 -3.73 23.62
N ASP A 18 8.02 -3.00 22.58
CA ASP A 18 9.09 -1.99 22.60
C ASP A 18 8.60 -0.59 22.20
N GLY A 19 7.28 -0.38 22.15
CA GLY A 19 6.68 0.91 21.80
C GLY A 19 5.27 0.74 21.28
N THR A 20 4.80 1.71 20.49
CA THR A 20 3.46 1.65 19.89
C THR A 20 3.53 1.43 18.38
N GLY A 21 2.57 0.68 17.85
CA GLY A 21 2.36 0.59 16.41
C GLY A 21 2.06 1.95 15.77
N TYR A 22 1.55 2.91 16.53
CA TYR A 22 1.33 4.28 16.06
C TYR A 22 2.63 5.01 15.74
N GLU A 23 3.61 4.96 16.65
CA GLU A 23 4.95 5.52 16.42
C GLU A 23 5.64 4.85 15.23
N LEU A 24 5.53 3.52 15.13
CA LEU A 24 6.09 2.78 14.00
C LEU A 24 5.40 3.16 12.67
N CYS A 25 4.08 3.37 12.68
CA CYS A 25 3.35 3.85 11.51
C CYS A 25 3.84 5.24 11.09
N GLN A 26 3.96 6.18 12.01
CA GLN A 26 4.49 7.53 11.74
C GLN A 26 5.91 7.47 11.19
N TYR A 27 6.78 6.64 11.79
CA TYR A 27 8.13 6.42 11.29
C TYR A 27 8.14 5.90 9.84
N ILE A 28 7.33 4.88 9.54
CA ILE A 28 7.21 4.33 8.18
C ILE A 28 6.70 5.38 7.20
N ARG A 29 5.71 6.19 7.60
CA ARG A 29 5.16 7.28 6.76
C ARG A 29 6.18 8.35 6.40
N GLY A 30 7.23 8.51 7.19
CA GLY A 30 8.35 9.39 6.88
C GLY A 30 9.14 9.01 5.62
N PHE A 31 9.10 7.75 5.19
CA PHE A 31 9.87 7.28 4.02
C PHE A 31 9.10 6.36 3.07
N SER A 32 7.90 5.89 3.43
CA SER A 32 7.14 4.92 2.65
C SER A 32 5.63 5.16 2.73
N GLN A 33 5.00 5.06 1.57
CA GLN A 33 3.54 5.05 1.41
C GLN A 33 3.01 3.61 1.28
N VAL A 34 3.75 2.61 1.76
CA VAL A 34 3.27 1.22 1.79
C VAL A 34 1.94 1.15 2.57
N PRO A 35 0.92 0.44 2.07
CA PRO A 35 -0.32 0.30 2.81
C PRO A 35 -0.13 -0.26 4.21
N ILE A 36 -0.77 0.32 5.22
CA ILE A 36 -0.74 -0.13 6.61
C ILE A 36 -2.17 -0.37 7.07
N ILE A 37 -2.46 -1.58 7.54
CA ILE A 37 -3.71 -1.89 8.23
C ILE A 37 -3.37 -2.18 9.69
N PHE A 38 -4.00 -1.45 10.61
CA PHE A 38 -3.92 -1.80 12.03
C PHE A 38 -4.77 -3.04 12.29
N LEU A 39 -4.19 -4.01 13.00
CA LEU A 39 -4.83 -5.27 13.35
C LEU A 39 -4.58 -5.58 14.82
N THR A 40 -5.43 -5.08 15.70
CA THR A 40 -5.14 -5.00 17.14
C THR A 40 -6.35 -5.34 18.02
N ALA A 41 -6.12 -5.54 19.31
CA ALA A 41 -7.19 -5.71 20.30
C ALA A 41 -7.71 -4.38 20.86
N CYS A 42 -7.06 -3.25 20.58
CA CYS A 42 -7.54 -1.92 20.97
C CYS A 42 -8.79 -1.54 20.16
N ASP A 43 -9.95 -1.48 20.79
CA ASP A 43 -11.25 -1.32 20.12
C ASP A 43 -11.98 -0.02 20.48
N GLU A 44 -11.39 0.82 21.32
CA GLU A 44 -11.94 2.14 21.63
C GLU A 44 -11.92 3.05 20.39
N GLU A 45 -12.96 3.86 20.23
CA GLU A 45 -13.12 4.80 19.10
C GLU A 45 -11.91 5.73 18.96
N VAL A 46 -11.38 6.23 20.07
CA VAL A 46 -10.19 7.11 20.08
C VAL A 46 -8.97 6.42 19.44
N ASN A 47 -8.78 5.13 19.69
CA ASN A 47 -7.69 4.36 19.11
C ASN A 47 -7.86 4.17 17.61
N ILE A 48 -9.08 3.89 17.17
CA ILE A 48 -9.41 3.72 15.75
C ILE A 48 -9.19 5.04 14.99
N VAL A 49 -9.74 6.14 15.51
CA VAL A 49 -9.61 7.48 14.92
C VAL A 49 -8.13 7.86 14.84
N MET A 50 -7.39 7.72 15.94
CA MET A 50 -5.96 8.03 15.97
C MET A 50 -5.17 7.20 14.96
N GLY A 51 -5.43 5.88 14.87
CA GLY A 51 -4.74 5.00 13.92
C GLY A 51 -4.97 5.41 12.46
N LEU A 52 -6.17 5.88 12.12
CA LEU A 52 -6.47 6.39 10.77
C LEU A 52 -5.82 7.76 10.52
N ASP A 53 -5.94 8.69 11.47
CA ASP A 53 -5.43 10.07 11.34
C ASP A 53 -3.90 10.14 11.17
N ILE A 54 -3.15 9.26 11.83
CA ILE A 54 -1.68 9.21 11.69
C ILE A 54 -1.21 8.58 10.36
N GLY A 55 -2.14 8.08 9.55
CA GLY A 55 -1.86 7.55 8.21
C GLY A 55 -2.07 6.06 8.03
N GLY A 56 -2.82 5.38 8.91
CA GLY A 56 -3.31 4.02 8.64
C GLY A 56 -4.33 4.01 7.51
N ASP A 57 -4.27 3.01 6.64
CA ASP A 57 -5.18 2.85 5.49
C ASP A 57 -6.48 2.10 5.85
N ASP A 58 -6.45 1.30 6.91
CA ASP A 58 -7.60 0.64 7.52
C ASP A 58 -7.28 0.26 8.98
N TYR A 59 -8.31 -0.01 9.78
CA TYR A 59 -8.19 -0.41 11.17
C TYR A 59 -9.17 -1.56 11.46
N ILE A 60 -8.65 -2.67 11.98
CA ILE A 60 -9.41 -3.89 12.23
C ILE A 60 -9.17 -4.33 13.67
N THR A 61 -10.24 -4.44 14.44
CA THR A 61 -10.21 -4.94 15.80
C THR A 61 -10.28 -6.46 15.85
N LYS A 62 -9.59 -7.05 16.82
CA LYS A 62 -9.67 -8.47 17.18
C LYS A 62 -10.84 -8.68 18.14
N PRO A 63 -11.64 -9.76 18.00
CA PRO A 63 -11.55 -10.80 16.99
C PRO A 63 -12.21 -10.41 15.66
N PHE A 64 -11.63 -10.87 14.55
CA PHE A 64 -12.12 -10.62 13.19
C PHE A 64 -12.40 -11.94 12.44
N ARG A 65 -13.21 -11.86 11.38
CA ARG A 65 -13.45 -13.00 10.49
C ARG A 65 -12.40 -13.00 9.38
N ILE A 66 -11.81 -14.16 9.09
CA ILE A 66 -10.79 -14.30 8.03
C ILE A 66 -11.26 -13.74 6.67
N ARG A 67 -12.51 -14.00 6.29
CA ARG A 67 -13.07 -13.48 5.04
C ARG A 67 -13.17 -11.95 5.03
N GLU A 68 -13.42 -11.33 6.18
CA GLU A 68 -13.46 -9.87 6.30
C GLU A 68 -12.05 -9.28 6.14
N LEU A 69 -11.07 -9.82 6.86
CA LEU A 69 -9.67 -9.40 6.76
C LEU A 69 -9.18 -9.48 5.30
N ILE A 70 -9.44 -10.59 4.61
CA ILE A 70 -9.07 -10.74 3.19
C ILE A 70 -9.75 -9.68 2.31
N SER A 71 -11.03 -9.41 2.54
CA SER A 71 -11.77 -8.39 1.77
C SER A 71 -11.20 -6.98 1.99
N ARG A 72 -10.84 -6.64 3.23
CA ARG A 72 -10.21 -5.35 3.59
C ARG A 72 -8.82 -5.20 2.99
N ILE A 73 -7.98 -6.23 3.09
CA ILE A 73 -6.66 -6.29 2.41
C ILE A 73 -6.82 -6.02 0.91
N LYS A 74 -7.73 -6.73 0.23
CA LYS A 74 -8.00 -6.53 -1.20
C LYS A 74 -8.49 -5.11 -1.52
N ALA A 75 -9.32 -4.54 -0.66
CA ALA A 75 -9.83 -3.18 -0.83
C ALA A 75 -8.71 -2.14 -0.74
N VAL A 76 -7.84 -2.25 0.27
CA VAL A 76 -6.69 -1.36 0.45
C VAL A 76 -5.70 -1.49 -0.71
N LEU A 77 -5.33 -2.72 -1.11
CA LEU A 77 -4.41 -2.94 -2.23
C LEU A 77 -4.96 -2.40 -3.56
N ARG A 78 -6.27 -2.55 -3.83
CA ARG A 78 -6.89 -2.01 -5.05
C ARG A 78 -6.79 -0.48 -5.12
N ARG A 79 -7.00 0.22 -4.00
CA ARG A 79 -6.87 1.69 -3.96
C ARG A 79 -5.45 2.15 -4.33
N LYS A 80 -4.44 1.36 -3.97
CA LYS A 80 -3.04 1.62 -4.31
C LYS A 80 -2.63 1.22 -5.72
N GLY A 81 -3.16 0.11 -6.23
CA GLY A 81 -2.91 -0.36 -7.60
C GLY A 81 -3.47 0.59 -8.69
N ASN A 82 -4.54 1.32 -8.37
CA ASN A 82 -5.12 2.30 -9.29
C ASN A 82 -4.16 3.48 -9.58
N THR A 83 -3.16 3.74 -8.73
CA THR A 83 -2.22 4.84 -8.97
C THR A 83 -1.07 4.46 -9.92
N SER A 84 -0.75 3.16 -10.04
CA SER A 84 0.37 2.68 -10.85
C SER A 84 -0.01 2.14 -12.23
N GLU A 85 -1.21 1.59 -12.41
CA GLU A 85 -1.65 1.12 -13.74
C GLU A 85 -2.18 2.26 -14.63
N GLU A 86 -2.75 3.31 -14.06
CA GLU A 86 -3.19 4.48 -14.85
C GLU A 86 -2.02 5.30 -15.39
N ASN A 87 -0.86 5.29 -14.71
CA ASN A 87 0.34 6.06 -15.08
C ASN A 87 1.40 5.27 -15.88
N LYS A 88 1.24 3.96 -16.07
CA LYS A 88 2.17 3.13 -16.85
C LYS A 88 1.45 2.26 -17.87
N LYS A 89 0.69 2.88 -18.78
CA LYS A 89 0.28 2.20 -20.01
C LYS A 89 1.44 2.11 -20.99
N ILE A 90 2.47 1.34 -20.64
CA ILE A 90 3.50 0.90 -21.58
C ILE A 90 3.09 -0.50 -22.06
N LEU A 91 2.57 -0.59 -23.27
CA LEU A 91 2.26 -1.89 -23.90
C LEU A 91 3.52 -2.45 -24.55
N LYS A 92 3.92 -3.67 -24.19
CA LYS A 92 5.08 -4.37 -24.78
C LYS A 92 4.62 -5.49 -25.71
N PHE A 93 5.11 -5.47 -26.94
CA PHE A 93 4.87 -6.51 -27.95
C PHE A 93 6.19 -6.87 -28.63
N GLY A 94 6.82 -7.97 -28.19
CA GLY A 94 8.14 -8.34 -28.68
C GLY A 94 9.18 -7.25 -28.38
N ASP A 95 9.77 -6.69 -29.43
CA ASP A 95 10.75 -5.61 -29.36
C ASP A 95 10.13 -4.19 -29.40
N LEU A 96 8.79 -4.10 -29.41
CA LEU A 96 8.03 -2.86 -29.41
C LEU A 96 7.60 -2.45 -28.00
N SER A 97 7.76 -1.16 -27.67
CA SER A 97 7.22 -0.52 -26.47
C SER A 97 6.38 0.70 -26.84
N ILE A 98 5.09 0.68 -26.46
CA ILE A 98 4.11 1.73 -26.76
C ILE A 98 3.77 2.48 -25.48
N TYR A 99 4.14 3.74 -25.39
CA TYR A 99 3.83 4.63 -24.27
C TYR A 99 2.51 5.34 -24.60
N THR A 100 1.37 4.76 -24.20
CA THR A 100 0.06 5.24 -24.68
C THR A 100 -0.29 6.64 -24.16
N LEU A 101 0.33 7.07 -23.06
CA LEU A 101 0.15 8.42 -22.51
C LEU A 101 1.01 9.46 -23.22
N GLU A 102 2.14 9.05 -23.79
CA GLU A 102 3.07 9.96 -24.48
C GLU A 102 2.85 9.96 -26.00
N ALA A 103 1.96 9.10 -26.51
CA ALA A 103 1.83 8.79 -27.93
C ALA A 103 3.18 8.44 -28.60
N ARG A 104 4.07 7.77 -27.84
CA ARG A 104 5.41 7.39 -28.31
C ARG A 104 5.55 5.90 -28.50
N VAL A 105 6.28 5.51 -29.54
CA VAL A 105 6.56 4.11 -29.86
C VAL A 105 8.06 3.92 -30.07
N TYR A 106 8.61 2.92 -29.38
CA TYR A 106 10.02 2.53 -29.47
C TYR A 106 10.12 1.09 -29.97
N LYS A 107 11.09 0.83 -30.86
CA LYS A 107 11.51 -0.53 -31.22
C LYS A 107 13.02 -0.63 -31.11
N MET A 108 13.54 -1.54 -30.28
CA MET A 108 14.98 -1.72 -30.08
C MET A 108 15.73 -0.38 -29.86
N ILE A 109 15.22 0.47 -28.95
CA ILE A 109 15.78 1.79 -28.57
C ILE A 109 15.64 2.89 -29.66
N LYS A 110 15.19 2.57 -30.89
CA LYS A 110 14.88 3.58 -31.91
C LYS A 110 13.47 4.14 -31.72
N LYS A 111 13.36 5.47 -31.60
CA LYS A 111 12.08 6.20 -31.53
C LYS A 111 11.50 6.34 -32.95
N TYR A 112 10.23 6.01 -33.12
CA TYR A 112 9.55 6.10 -34.43
C TYR A 112 8.61 7.30 -34.54
N PHE A 113 7.96 7.67 -33.42
CA PHE A 113 7.01 8.78 -33.31
C PHE A 113 7.20 9.45 -31.95
#